data_AF-A0A975T6V7-F1
#
_entry.id   AF-A0A975T6V7-F1
#
_cell.length_a   1.000
_cell.length_b   1.000
_cell.length_c   1.000
_cell.angle_alpha   90.00
_cell.angle_beta   90.00
_cell.angle_gamma   90.00
#
_symmetry.space_group_name_H-M   'P 1'
#
loop_
_entity.id
_entity.type
_entity.pdbx_description
1 polymer ?
#
loop_
_entity_poly.entity_id
_entity_poly.type
_entity_poly.pdbx_seq_one_letter_code
_entity_poly.pdbx_strand_id
1 'polypeptide(L)'
;MVIEVLREESGRELAAAARFNGQEFDWEKHNYQFRKDYVNTPLKELVNYARKLYGLNNLDEIRDRRAAHKAARSKRIEGLNSLNGNFDDVADEDFESDEYDEDLEIED
;
A
#
# COMPACT_ATOMS: atom_id res chain seq x y z
N MET A 1 -3.10 -3.91 -6.62
CA MET A 1 -1.61 -3.85 -6.71
C MET A 1 -1.04 -2.43 -6.65
N VAL A 2 -1.05 -1.64 -7.75
CA VAL A 2 -0.36 -0.33 -7.80
C VAL A 2 -0.94 0.70 -6.82
N ILE A 3 -2.27 0.77 -6.77
CA ILE A 3 -2.99 1.69 -5.88
C ILE A 3 -2.69 1.44 -4.40
N GLU A 4 -2.48 0.18 -4.00
CA GLU A 4 -2.16 -0.19 -2.62
C GLU A 4 -0.76 0.30 -2.24
N VAL A 5 0.21 0.16 -3.15
CA VAL A 5 1.57 0.65 -2.94
C VAL A 5 1.56 2.17 -2.79
N LEU A 6 0.85 2.89 -3.66
CA LEU A 6 0.73 4.35 -3.56
C LEU A 6 0.07 4.80 -2.24
N ARG A 7 -0.97 4.10 -1.81
CA ARG A 7 -1.65 4.34 -0.53
C ARG A 7 -0.70 4.16 0.65
N GLU A 8 0.04 3.06 0.66
CA GLU A 8 0.95 2.69 1.74
C GLU A 8 2.18 3.61 1.79
N GLU A 9 2.79 3.96 0.65
CA GLU A 9 3.93 4.88 0.60
C GLU A 9 3.53 6.27 1.12
N SER A 10 2.44 6.84 0.57
CA SER A 10 1.97 8.15 1.01
C SER A 10 1.57 8.17 2.49
N GLY A 11 0.93 7.11 2.96
CA GLY A 11 0.60 6.96 4.38
C GLY A 11 1.85 6.87 5.27
N ARG A 12 2.90 6.16 4.84
CA ARG A 12 4.17 6.06 5.60
C ARG A 12 4.88 7.39 5.69
N GLU A 13 4.93 8.15 4.61
CA GLU A 13 5.54 9.49 4.59
C GLU A 13 4.79 10.45 5.50
N LEU A 14 3.46 10.48 5.41
CA LEU A 14 2.62 11.32 6.27
C LEU A 14 2.69 10.90 7.74
N ALA A 15 2.72 9.59 8.01
CA ALA A 15 2.90 9.08 9.37
C ALA A 15 4.27 9.44 9.95
N ALA A 16 5.33 9.38 9.13
CA ALA A 16 6.66 9.80 9.54
C ALA A 16 6.71 11.31 9.83
N ALA A 17 6.09 12.13 8.98
CA ALA A 17 5.97 13.56 9.18
C ALA A 17 5.17 13.91 10.44
N ALA A 18 4.03 13.25 10.68
CA ALA A 18 3.23 13.43 11.89
C ALA A 18 4.04 13.09 13.15
N ARG A 19 4.74 11.95 13.15
CA ARG A 19 5.63 11.55 14.25
C ARG A 19 6.72 12.57 14.53
N PHE A 20 7.36 13.11 13.48
CA PHE A 20 8.37 14.16 13.62
C PHE A 20 7.80 15.43 14.26
N ASN A 21 6.54 15.75 13.96
CA ASN A 21 5.82 16.90 14.51
C ASN A 21 5.13 16.61 15.86
N GLY A 22 5.30 15.41 16.43
CA GLY A 22 4.61 15.01 17.68
C GLY A 22 3.10 14.87 17.54
N GLN A 23 2.60 14.66 16.31
CA GLN A 23 1.20 14.46 15.99
C GLN A 23 0.90 12.97 15.75
N GLU A 24 -0.35 12.60 15.98
CA GLU A 24 -0.87 11.28 15.62
C GLU A 24 -1.33 11.27 14.16
N PHE A 25 -1.05 10.16 13.46
CA PHE A 25 -1.48 9.97 12.08
C PHE A 25 -2.65 8.98 12.03
N ASP A 26 -3.77 9.44 11.49
CA ASP A 26 -5.00 8.67 11.33
C ASP A 26 -4.98 7.88 10.02
N TRP A 27 -4.64 6.60 10.13
CA TRP A 27 -4.58 5.67 8.99
C TRP A 27 -5.94 5.39 8.37
N GLU A 28 -7.01 5.32 9.18
CA GLU A 28 -8.35 5.01 8.70
C GLU A 28 -8.87 6.15 7.82
N LYS A 29 -8.72 7.38 8.30
CA LYS A 29 -9.09 8.58 7.54
C LYS A 29 -8.28 8.72 6.27
N HIS A 30 -6.96 8.50 6.33
CA HIS A 30 -6.10 8.48 5.14
C HIS A 30 -6.59 7.45 4.12
N ASN A 31 -6.85 6.22 4.55
CA ASN A 31 -7.29 5.14 3.66
C ASN A 31 -8.64 5.46 3.01
N TYR A 32 -9.58 6.01 3.77
CA TYR A 32 -10.88 6.42 3.25
C TYR A 32 -10.74 7.54 2.19
N GLN A 33 -9.99 8.59 2.51
CA GLN A 33 -9.76 9.71 1.59
C GLN A 33 -9.02 9.26 0.33
N PHE A 34 -7.95 8.47 0.49
CA PHE A 34 -7.18 7.93 -0.62
C PHE A 34 -8.05 7.09 -1.56
N ARG A 35 -8.89 6.20 -1.01
CA ARG A 35 -9.83 5.40 -1.83
C ARG A 35 -10.77 6.32 -2.61
N LYS A 36 -11.36 7.32 -1.97
CA LYS A 36 -12.27 8.27 -2.61
C LYS A 36 -11.60 9.05 -3.75
N ASP A 37 -10.37 9.49 -3.54
CA ASP A 37 -9.67 10.36 -4.50
C ASP A 37 -9.18 9.58 -5.73
N TYR A 38 -8.84 8.29 -5.55
CA TYR A 38 -8.22 7.47 -6.61
C TYR A 38 -9.10 6.33 -7.16
N VAL A 39 -10.36 6.18 -6.70
CA VAL A 39 -11.25 5.07 -7.12
C VAL A 39 -11.47 5.01 -8.64
N ASN A 40 -11.52 6.16 -9.30
CA ASN A 40 -11.77 6.25 -10.75
C ASN A 40 -10.49 6.52 -11.56
N THR A 41 -9.31 6.46 -10.93
CA THR A 41 -8.04 6.76 -11.61
C THR A 41 -7.61 5.59 -12.48
N PRO A 42 -7.33 5.81 -13.78
CA PRO A 42 -6.86 4.75 -14.67
C PRO A 42 -5.53 4.15 -14.22
N LEU A 43 -5.34 2.84 -14.44
CA LEU A 43 -4.11 2.13 -14.08
C LEU A 43 -2.84 2.79 -14.65
N LYS A 44 -2.90 3.27 -15.90
CA LYS A 44 -1.79 3.97 -16.56
C LYS A 44 -1.35 5.23 -15.79
N GLU A 45 -2.29 5.96 -15.20
CA GLU A 45 -1.98 7.11 -14.37
C GLU A 45 -1.40 6.71 -13.01
N LEU A 46 -1.94 5.65 -12.39
CA LEU A 46 -1.40 5.11 -11.14
C LEU A 46 0.05 4.65 -11.29
N VAL A 47 0.39 3.96 -12.39
CA VAL A 47 1.78 3.58 -12.69
C VAL A 47 2.67 4.81 -12.90
N ASN A 48 2.14 5.86 -13.56
CA ASN A 48 2.87 7.11 -13.74
C ASN A 48 3.13 7.82 -12.40
N TYR A 49 2.16 7.83 -11.48
CA TYR A 49 2.37 8.35 -10.13
C TYR A 49 3.42 7.55 -9.37
N ALA A 50 3.39 6.22 -9.45
CA ALA A 50 4.38 5.36 -8.81
C ALA A 50 5.80 5.65 -9.31
N ARG A 51 5.95 5.87 -10.62
CA ARG A 51 7.21 6.29 -11.24
C ARG A 51 7.67 7.66 -10.76
N LYS A 52 6.78 8.66 -10.81
CA LYS A 52 7.14 10.07 -10.53
C LYS A 52 7.42 10.33 -9.05
N LEU A 53 6.66 9.71 -8.16
CA LEU A 53 6.74 9.99 -6.72
C LEU A 53 7.74 9.07 -6.03
N TYR A 54 7.81 7.80 -6.43
CA TYR A 54 8.56 6.78 -5.71
C TYR A 54 9.64 6.08 -6.54
N GLY A 55 9.84 6.52 -7.79
CA GLY A 55 10.87 5.96 -8.68
C GLY A 55 10.59 4.53 -9.17
N LEU A 56 9.35 4.04 -9.05
CA LEU A 56 8.96 2.69 -9.47
C LEU A 56 8.64 2.67 -10.97
N ASN A 57 9.58 2.21 -11.78
CA ASN A 57 9.57 2.42 -13.23
C ASN A 57 8.70 1.43 -14.00
N ASN A 58 8.52 0.23 -13.45
CA ASN A 58 7.83 -0.90 -14.07
C ASN A 58 6.98 -1.65 -13.02
N LEU A 59 6.15 -2.59 -13.48
CA LEU A 59 5.23 -3.35 -12.61
C LEU A 59 5.96 -4.30 -11.67
N ASP A 60 7.12 -4.83 -12.06
CA ASP A 60 7.89 -5.75 -11.22
C ASP A 60 8.47 -5.03 -10.00
N GLU A 61 9.00 -3.82 -10.17
CA GLU A 61 9.42 -2.97 -9.05
C GLU A 61 8.25 -2.64 -8.10
N ILE A 62 7.04 -2.50 -8.63
CA ILE A 62 5.83 -2.27 -7.82
C ILE A 62 5.44 -3.54 -7.05
N ARG A 63 5.54 -4.72 -7.68
CA ARG A 63 5.31 -6.03 -7.04
C ARG A 63 6.30 -6.26 -5.90
N ASP A 64 7.58 -6.03 -6.16
CA ASP A 64 8.64 -6.13 -5.15
C ASP A 64 8.39 -5.18 -3.99
N ARG A 65 7.94 -3.94 -4.29
CA ARG A 65 7.61 -2.98 -3.24
C ARG A 65 6.41 -3.43 -2.40
N ARG A 66 5.35 -3.94 -3.02
CA ARG A 66 4.19 -4.51 -2.31
C ARG A 66 4.61 -5.68 -1.42
N ALA A 67 5.47 -6.56 -1.90
CA ALA A 67 6.03 -7.66 -1.12
C ALA A 67 6.84 -7.15 0.08
N ALA A 68 7.67 -6.12 -0.12
CA ALA A 68 8.41 -5.47 0.97
C ALA A 68 7.48 -4.85 2.03
N HIS A 69 6.39 -4.20 1.62
CA HIS A 69 5.37 -3.67 2.54
C HIS A 69 4.71 -4.79 3.35
N LYS A 70 4.31 -5.88 2.69
CA LYS A 70 3.73 -7.06 3.34
C LYS A 70 4.71 -7.67 4.34
N ALA A 71 5.97 -7.87 3.96
CA ALA A 71 7.02 -8.39 4.84
C ALA A 71 7.28 -7.46 6.04
N ALA A 72 7.30 -6.14 5.84
CA ALA A 72 7.45 -5.17 6.93
C ALA A 72 6.26 -5.17 7.90
N ARG A 73 5.06 -5.47 7.40
CA ARG A 73 3.88 -5.68 8.24
C ARG A 73 3.99 -6.98 9.04
N SER A 74 4.34 -8.09 8.39
CA SER A 74 4.55 -9.38 9.05
C SER A 74 5.62 -9.31 10.14
N LYS A 75 6.76 -8.65 9.90
CA LYS A 75 7.82 -8.48 10.90
C LYS A 75 7.36 -7.70 12.15
N ARG A 76 6.47 -6.71 11.99
CA ARG A 76 5.88 -6.00 13.14
C ARG A 76 4.96 -6.92 13.95
N ILE A 77 4.17 -7.75 13.27
CA ILE A 77 3.25 -8.71 13.92
C ILE A 77 4.05 -9.81 14.63
N GLU A 78 5.08 -10.36 14.00
CA GLU A 78 5.93 -11.40 14.59
C GLU A 78 6.72 -10.86 15.81
N GLY A 79 7.23 -9.62 15.72
CA GLY A 79 7.84 -8.95 16.87
C GLY A 79 6.86 -8.65 18.02
N LEU A 80 5.58 -8.40 17.72
CA LEU A 80 4.53 -8.21 18.71
C LEU A 80 3.99 -9.52 19.29
N ASN A 81 4.01 -10.64 18.56
CA ASN A 81 3.61 -11.94 19.10
C ASN A 81 4.52 -12.46 20.22
N SER A 82 5.69 -11.83 20.43
CA SER A 82 6.55 -12.06 21.59
C SER A 82 6.11 -11.25 22.83
N LEU A 83 5.19 -10.30 22.69
CA LEU A 83 4.69 -9.40 23.73
C LEU A 83 3.15 -9.31 23.65
N ASN A 84 2.45 -10.26 24.26
CA ASN A 84 0.98 -10.35 24.37
C ASN A 84 0.22 -9.01 24.30
N GLY A 85 -0.73 -8.91 23.35
CA GLY A 85 -1.84 -7.96 23.41
C GLY A 85 -2.50 -7.69 22.06
N ASN A 86 -3.74 -8.18 21.91
CA ASN A 86 -4.68 -7.92 20.82
C ASN A 86 -4.47 -6.59 20.08
N PHE A 87 -4.13 -6.67 18.79
CA PHE A 87 -4.39 -5.59 17.84
C PHE A 87 -5.27 -6.16 16.73
N ASP A 88 -6.57 -6.14 16.99
CA ASP A 88 -7.65 -6.40 16.04
C ASP A 88 -7.79 -5.18 15.13
N ASP A 89 -6.80 -4.96 14.26
CA ASP A 89 -6.90 -3.91 13.26
C ASP A 89 -6.18 -4.29 11.96
N VAL A 90 -6.99 -4.20 10.90
CA VAL A 90 -6.65 -4.32 9.49
C VAL A 90 -6.51 -5.76 8.96
N ALA A 91 -7.44 -6.64 9.31
CA ALA A 91 -7.96 -7.55 8.31
C ALA A 91 -8.67 -6.72 7.21
N ASP A 92 -7.90 -6.13 6.29
CA ASP A 92 -8.39 -5.74 4.95
C ASP A 92 -8.42 -7.08 4.13
N GLU A 93 -9.02 -8.13 4.71
CA GLU A 93 -9.22 -9.47 4.12
C GLU A 93 -10.37 -9.47 3.11
N ASP A 94 -11.03 -8.33 2.88
CA ASP A 94 -12.14 -8.17 1.93
C ASP A 94 -11.70 -7.63 0.56
N PHE A 95 -10.48 -7.93 0.14
CA PHE A 95 -10.15 -7.93 -1.29
C PHE A 95 -9.16 -9.06 -1.61
N GLU A 96 -9.58 -10.29 -1.33
CA GLU A 96 -9.26 -11.37 -2.26
C GLU A 96 -9.76 -10.96 -3.65
N SER A 97 -8.86 -10.42 -4.46
CA SER A 97 -8.85 -10.75 -5.88
C SER A 97 -7.58 -11.56 -6.13
N ASP A 98 -7.51 -12.73 -5.50
CA ASP A 98 -6.95 -13.88 -6.21
C ASP A 98 -7.88 -14.11 -7.42
N GLU A 99 -7.31 -14.39 -8.59
CA GLU A 99 -7.96 -14.46 -9.91
C GLU A 99 -8.25 -13.11 -10.57
N TYR A 100 -7.26 -12.56 -11.27
CA TYR A 100 -7.33 -12.23 -12.72
C TYR A 100 -5.90 -11.97 -13.21
N ASP A 101 -5.02 -12.97 -13.05
CA ASP A 101 -3.80 -13.11 -13.85
C ASP A 101 -4.16 -13.94 -15.11
N GLU A 102 -5.12 -13.48 -15.91
CA GLU A 102 -5.32 -14.01 -17.27
C GLU A 102 -4.71 -13.03 -18.27
N ASP A 103 -3.49 -13.35 -18.67
CA ASP A 103 -2.95 -13.18 -20.03
C ASP A 103 -3.37 -11.89 -20.76
N LEU A 104 -2.75 -10.77 -20.39
CA LEU A 104 -2.57 -9.67 -21.34
C LEU A 104 -1.25 -9.87 -22.08
N GLU A 105 -1.28 -10.77 -23.07
CA GLU A 105 -0.33 -10.74 -24.17
C GLU A 105 -0.44 -9.37 -24.84
N ILE A 106 0.56 -8.52 -24.61
CA ILE A 106 0.75 -7.30 -25.38
C ILE A 106 1.38 -7.76 -26.70
N GLU A 107 0.55 -7.99 -27.72
CA GLU A 107 1.03 -8.07 -29.10
C GLU A 107 1.60 -6.71 -29.54
N ASP A 108 2.75 -6.78 -30.20
CA ASP A 108 3.66 -5.70 -30.63
C ASP A 108 3.06 -4.78 -31.71
#